data_AF-A0A6B3HLS8-F1
#
_entry.id   AF-A0A6B3HLS8-F1
#
_cell.length_a   1.000
_cell.length_b   1.000
_cell.length_c   1.000
_cell.angle_alpha   90.00
_cell.angle_beta   90.00
_cell.angle_gamma   90.00
#
_symmetry.space_group_name_H-M   'P 1'
#
loop_
_entity.id
_entity.type
_entity.pdbx_description
1 polymer ?
#
loop_
_entity_poly.entity_id
_entity_poly.type
_entity_poly.pdbx_seq_one_letter_code
_entity_poly.pdbx_strand_id
1 'polypeptide(L)' 'IGMVFQRFNLFPHMTALENVMEAPIQVKGEAKAVARARAEKLLDRVGLADKAKNYPTQLSGGQQQRVAIA' A
#
# COMPACT_ATOMS: atom_id res chain seq x y z
N ILE A 1 -12.18 18.90 -19.79
CA ILE A 1 -10.94 18.30 -19.24
C ILE A 1 -11.36 17.15 -18.34
N GLY A 2 -11.37 15.92 -18.86
CA GLY A 2 -11.79 14.74 -18.10
C GLY A 2 -10.64 14.22 -17.26
N MET A 3 -10.79 14.23 -15.94
CA MET A 3 -9.79 13.68 -15.03
C MET A 3 -9.87 12.15 -15.11
N VAL A 4 -8.85 11.52 -15.70
CA VAL A 4 -8.73 10.05 -15.74
C VAL A 4 -8.24 9.58 -14.38
N PHE A 5 -9.11 8.92 -13.62
CA PHE A 5 -8.69 8.22 -12.40
C PHE A 5 -7.87 7.00 -12.80
N GLN A 6 -6.55 7.03 -12.56
CA GLN A 6 -5.74 5.83 -12.57
C GLN A 6 -6.25 4.92 -11.46
N ARG A 7 -6.79 3.74 -11.83
CA ARG A 7 -7.12 2.70 -10.85
C ARG A 7 -5.80 2.09 -10.38
N PHE A 8 -5.39 2.40 -9.16
CA PHE A 8 -4.16 1.86 -8.58
C PHE A 8 -4.29 0.40 -8.11
N ASN A 9 -5.40 -0.29 -8.45
CA ASN A 9 -5.72 -1.68 -8.09
C ASN A 9 -5.45 -2.04 -6.61
N LEU A 10 -5.55 -1.05 -5.71
CA LEU A 10 -5.44 -1.28 -4.27
C LEU A 10 -6.69 -2.01 -3.77
N PHE A 11 -6.48 -2.94 -2.84
CA PHE A 11 -7.53 -3.63 -2.12
C PHE A 11 -8.23 -2.65 -1.16
N PRO A 12 -9.49 -2.27 -1.40
CA PRO A 12 -10.15 -1.20 -0.64
C PRO A 12 -10.52 -1.60 0.80
N HIS A 13 -10.57 -2.91 1.08
CA HIS A 13 -10.85 -3.49 2.39
C HIS A 13 -9.59 -3.71 3.23
N MET A 14 -8.43 -3.34 2.70
CA MET A 14 -7.13 -3.44 3.36
C MET A 14 -6.54 -2.05 3.57
N THR A 15 -5.78 -1.86 4.63
CA THR A 15 -4.97 -0.66 4.88
C THR A 15 -3.80 -0.55 3.90
N ALA A 16 -3.14 0.60 3.84
CA ALA A 16 -1.93 0.80 3.03
C ALA A 16 -0.85 -0.23 3.37
N LEU A 17 -0.66 -0.52 4.66
CA LEU A 17 0.28 -1.55 5.12
C LEU A 17 -0.10 -2.94 4.61
N GLU A 18 -1.37 -3.31 4.76
CA GLU A 18 -1.87 -4.62 4.31
C GLU A 18 -1.77 -4.78 2.79
N ASN A 19 -2.06 -3.72 2.02
CA ASN A 19 -1.88 -3.72 0.57
C ASN A 19 -0.43 -4.04 0.16
N VAL A 20 0.55 -3.41 0.81
CA VAL A 20 1.98 -3.64 0.55
C VAL A 20 2.43 -5.03 1.05
N MET A 21 1.82 -5.54 2.14
CA MET A 21 2.12 -6.86 2.68
C MET A 21 1.54 -8.02 1.85
N GLU A 22 0.39 -7.82 1.19
CA GLU A 22 -0.38 -8.89 0.58
C GLU A 22 0.41 -9.59 -0.54
N ALA A 23 1.11 -8.82 -1.38
CA ALA A 23 1.90 -9.39 -2.47
C ALA A 23 3.06 -10.29 -1.96
N PRO A 24 3.92 -9.88 -1.01
CA PRO A 24 4.93 -10.77 -0.40
C PRO A 24 4.35 -12.03 0.25
N ILE A 25 3.21 -11.92 0.95
CA ILE A 25 2.62 -13.06 1.65
C ILE A 25 2.04 -14.07 0.65
N GLN A 26 1.22 -13.62 -0.30
CA GLN A 26 0.52 -14.51 -1.23
C GLN A 26 1.44 -15.05 -2.33
N VAL A 27 2.32 -14.21 -2.89
CA VAL A 27 3.15 -14.59 -4.04
C VAL A 27 4.42 -15.31 -3.60
N LYS A 28 5.05 -14.85 -2.52
CA LYS A 28 6.34 -15.40 -2.05
C LYS A 28 6.22 -16.32 -0.84
N GLY A 29 5.04 -16.42 -0.23
CA GLY A 29 4.84 -17.21 0.99
C GLY A 29 5.61 -16.65 2.19
N GLU A 30 5.95 -15.35 2.19
CA GLU A 30 6.70 -14.74 3.29
C GLU A 30 5.87 -14.76 4.59
N ALA A 31 6.53 -15.05 5.72
CA ALA A 31 5.86 -15.02 7.01
C ALA A 31 5.33 -13.61 7.30
N LYS A 32 4.13 -13.51 7.88
CA LYS A 32 3.44 -12.23 8.14
C LYS A 32 4.30 -11.20 8.87
N ALA A 33 5.13 -11.64 9.82
CA ALA A 33 6.04 -10.76 10.56
C ALA A 33 7.13 -10.14 9.68
N VAL A 34 7.68 -10.92 8.74
CA VAL A 34 8.71 -10.48 7.79
C VAL A 34 8.10 -9.51 6.77
N ALA A 35 6.95 -9.88 6.20
CA ALA A 35 6.21 -9.05 5.27
C ALA A 35 5.84 -7.70 5.90
N ARG A 36 5.43 -7.70 7.17
CA ARG A 36 5.13 -6.48 7.92
C ARG A 36 6.32 -5.55 8.04
N ALA A 37 7.46 -6.05 8.52
CA ALA A 37 8.67 -5.24 8.70
C ALA A 37 9.17 -4.66 7.35
N ARG A 38 9.01 -5.45 6.27
CA ARG A 38 9.31 -5.01 4.91
C ARG A 38 8.36 -3.92 4.44
N ALA A 39 7.06 -4.10 4.61
CA ALA A 39 6.04 -3.14 4.21
C ALA A 39 6.16 -1.81 4.98
N GLU A 40 6.47 -1.86 6.28
CA GLU A 40 6.75 -0.65 7.08
C GLU A 40 7.94 0.14 6.51
N LYS A 41 9.03 -0.54 6.11
CA LYS A 41 10.18 0.11 5.45
C LYS A 41 9.84 0.69 4.07
N LEU A 42 9.01 -0.01 3.29
CA LEU A 42 8.61 0.45 1.96
C LEU A 42 7.71 1.68 2.04
N LEU A 43 6.75 1.67 2.98
CA LEU A 43 5.92 2.83 3.27
C LEU A 43 6.72 4.02 3.78
N ASP A 44 7.71 3.80 4.64
CA ASP A 44 8.62 4.86 5.10
C ASP A 44 9.39 5.48 3.92
N ARG A 45 9.92 4.64 3.03
CA ARG A 45 10.65 5.08 1.83
C ARG A 45 9.81 5.95 0.89
N VAL A 46 8.50 5.71 0.81
CA VAL A 46 7.58 6.52 -0.01
C VAL A 46 6.88 7.65 0.76
N GLY A 47 7.31 7.91 2.00
CA GLY A 47 6.78 8.98 2.85
C GLY A 47 5.33 8.75 3.29
N LEU A 48 4.96 7.49 3.55
CA LEU A 48 3.61 7.06 3.96
C LEU A 48 3.60 6.25 5.25
N ALA A 49 4.68 6.28 6.04
CA ALA A 49 4.74 5.62 7.35
C ALA A 49 3.55 5.99 8.25
N ASP A 50 3.23 7.29 8.35
CA ASP A 50 2.10 7.80 9.15
C ASP A 50 0.72 7.40 8.62
N LYS A 51 0.67 6.90 7.39
CA LYS A 51 -0.55 6.49 6.68
C LYS A 51 -0.66 4.97 6.53
N ALA A 52 0.22 4.22 7.19
CA ALA A 52 0.23 2.76 7.14
C ALA A 52 -1.13 2.13 7.52
N LYS A 53 -1.85 2.73 8.45
CA LYS A 53 -3.17 2.26 8.93
C LYS A 53 -4.35 2.83 8.15
N ASN A 54 -4.12 3.69 7.16
CA ASN A 54 -5.20 4.29 6.39
C ASN A 54 -5.65 3.34 5.29
N TYR A 55 -6.95 3.31 5.04
CA TYR A 55 -7.51 2.64 3.86
C TYR A 55 -7.25 3.48 2.59
N PRO A 56 -7.20 2.87 1.40
CA PRO A 56 -7.01 3.58 0.13
C PRO A 56 -7.97 4.76 -0.08
N THR A 57 -9.20 4.65 0.41
CA THR A 57 -10.22 5.72 0.35
C THR A 57 -9.85 6.97 1.16
N GLN A 58 -8.95 6.85 2.13
CA GLN A 58 -8.44 7.93 2.98
C GLN A 58 -7.11 8.51 2.47
N LEU A 59 -6.64 8.05 1.31
CA LEU A 59 -5.42 8.49 0.66
C LEU A 59 -5.76 9.33 -0.57
N SER A 60 -5.00 10.40 -0.80
CA SER A 60 -5.09 11.15 -2.06
C SER A 60 -4.62 10.29 -3.24
N GLY A 61 -5.00 10.62 -4.47
CA GLY A 61 -4.59 9.84 -5.65
C GLY A 61 -3.07 9.65 -5.76
N GLY A 62 -2.28 10.69 -5.48
CA GLY A 62 -0.81 10.59 -5.46
C GLY A 62 -0.27 9.71 -4.31
N GLN A 63 -0.98 9.63 -3.18
CA GLN A 63 -0.63 8.71 -2.10
C GLN A 63 -0.99 7.27 -2.48
N GLN A 64 -2.16 7.03 -3.10
CA GLN A 64 -2.55 5.71 -3.61
C GLN A 64 -1.54 5.19 -4.65
N GLN A 65 -1.08 6.05 -5.54
CA GLN A 65 -0.01 5.71 -6.50
C GLN A 65 1.27 5.27 -5.79
N ARG A 66 1.69 5.99 -4.74
CA ARG A 66 2.88 5.64 -3.96
C ARG A 66 2.72 4.33 -3.19
N VAL A 67 1.52 4.02 -2.66
CA VAL A 67 1.23 2.72 -2.05
C VAL A 67 1.31 1.60 -3.08
N ALA A 68 0.85 1.82 -4.32
CA ALA A 68 0.93 0.81 -5.37
C ALA A 68 2.36 0.54 -5.89
N ILE A 69 3.29 1.47 -5.65
CA ILE A 69 4.71 1.34 -6.01
C ILE A 69 5.55 0.79 -4.84
N ALA A 70 5.08 1.00 -3.61
CA ALA A 70 5.72 0.52 -2.39
C ALA A 70 5.66 -1.01 -2.30
#